data_AF-A0A839I1U0-F1
#
_entry.id   AF-A0A839I1U0-F1
#
_cell.length_a   1.000
_cell.length_b   1.000
_cell.length_c   1.000
_cell.angle_alpha   90.00
_cell.angle_beta   90.00
_cell.angle_gamma   90.00
#
_symmetry.space_group_name_H-M   'P 1'
#
loop_
_entity.id
_entity.type
_entity.pdbx_description
1 polymer ?
#
loop_
_entity_poly.entity_id
_entity_poly.type
_entity_poly.pdbx_seq_one_letter_code
_entity_poly.pdbx_strand_id
1 'polypeptide(L)'
;MSLLITNAGIAASIHAGELGVSYKITHIAIGLDGYLPTLDQTQLKSEVAREALTRGSVPALGQLHFEAVFADKKEFEGKEIGYYLEDGTLFAVDSREGEILSLKRSNTIITEALELNLAGSSIENITVELMGTPYATEAVAGIAKIITNAEVDEGTNDSSFLTIKKMIRAFDAPYLINKLVNNLWLKLAAKIFPVGAAIPWFTDIAPDGFGIMKNQAFDLIANPELAKIWPDGIIPDMRGCGVMGKEDGETIGAYEEGQVKAHGHPNSTISSTNLGTKTTNTDTHNHVMGNTDAGGGGTTYTKQWRVTGRPSSVISTNNDSHNHTVAIGSHAHTVMIALFGALKNTINHRKVNWIVRMA
;
A
#
# COMPACT_ATOMS: atom_id res chain seq x y z
N MET A 1 -37.90 -51.26 43.59
CA MET A 1 -37.61 -50.30 42.49
C MET A 1 -37.77 -48.93 43.13
N SER A 2 -36.69 -48.15 43.27
CA SER A 2 -36.63 -46.96 44.14
C SER A 2 -36.83 -45.63 43.42
N LEU A 3 -36.60 -45.64 42.12
CA LEU A 3 -36.87 -44.52 41.22
C LEU A 3 -38.33 -44.54 40.77
N LEU A 4 -39.01 -43.41 40.90
CA LEU A 4 -40.38 -43.19 40.46
C LEU A 4 -40.47 -41.92 39.62
N ILE A 5 -41.09 -42.00 38.45
CA ILE A 5 -41.47 -40.83 37.65
C ILE A 5 -42.81 -40.31 38.18
N THR A 6 -42.90 -39.02 38.50
CA THR A 6 -44.11 -38.43 39.08
C THR A 6 -45.20 -38.24 38.03
N ASN A 7 -46.46 -38.10 38.46
CA ASN A 7 -47.57 -37.73 37.59
C ASN A 7 -47.31 -36.39 36.88
N ALA A 8 -46.68 -35.44 37.58
CA ALA A 8 -46.27 -34.16 37.00
C ALA A 8 -45.20 -34.34 35.92
N GLY A 9 -44.21 -35.21 36.14
CA GLY A 9 -43.18 -35.53 35.16
C GLY A 9 -43.72 -36.25 33.92
N ILE A 10 -44.67 -37.18 34.10
CA ILE A 10 -45.36 -37.84 32.99
C ILE A 10 -46.16 -36.82 32.18
N ALA A 11 -46.95 -35.97 32.85
CA ALA A 11 -47.73 -34.92 32.21
C ALA A 11 -46.84 -33.93 31.43
N ALA A 12 -45.70 -33.55 32.01
CA ALA A 12 -44.71 -32.69 31.36
C ALA A 12 -44.14 -33.33 30.09
N SER A 13 -43.84 -34.64 30.10
CA SER A 13 -43.38 -35.36 28.90
C SER A 13 -44.46 -35.45 27.82
N ILE A 14 -45.73 -35.65 28.18
CA ILE A 14 -46.84 -35.70 27.22
C ILE A 14 -46.99 -34.32 26.57
N HIS A 15 -47.02 -33.27 27.39
CA HIS A 15 -47.14 -31.89 26.93
C HIS A 15 -45.97 -31.48 26.03
N ALA A 16 -44.74 -31.85 26.37
CA ALA A 16 -43.57 -31.63 25.51
C ALA A 16 -43.75 -32.32 24.14
N GLY A 17 -44.29 -33.54 24.12
CA GLY A 17 -44.62 -34.26 22.90
C GLY A 17 -45.69 -33.59 22.04
N GLU A 18 -46.77 -33.10 22.67
CA GLU A 18 -47.83 -32.33 21.99
C GLU A 18 -47.30 -31.05 21.34
N LEU A 19 -46.30 -30.42 21.97
CA LEU A 19 -45.62 -29.23 21.47
C LEU A 19 -44.49 -29.55 20.47
N GLY A 20 -44.11 -30.81 20.30
CA GLY A 20 -42.98 -31.22 19.45
C GLY A 20 -41.62 -30.74 19.97
N VAL A 21 -41.48 -30.56 21.28
CA VAL A 21 -40.23 -30.14 21.95
C VAL A 21 -39.76 -31.20 22.95
N SER A 22 -38.56 -31.02 23.51
CA SER A 22 -38.11 -31.81 24.65
C SER A 22 -37.80 -30.91 25.84
N TYR A 23 -38.34 -31.25 27.00
CA TYR A 23 -37.98 -30.56 28.24
C TYR A 23 -36.68 -31.10 28.80
N LYS A 24 -35.91 -30.21 29.42
CA LYS A 24 -34.58 -30.53 29.95
C LYS A 24 -34.63 -30.67 31.45
N ILE A 25 -34.04 -31.75 31.96
CA ILE A 25 -33.59 -31.80 33.35
C ILE A 25 -32.41 -30.85 33.49
N THR A 26 -32.48 -29.91 34.44
CA THR A 26 -31.50 -28.84 34.64
C THR A 26 -30.94 -28.80 36.06
N HIS A 27 -31.62 -29.42 37.02
CA HIS A 27 -31.21 -29.43 38.42
C HIS A 27 -31.39 -30.80 39.06
N ILE A 28 -30.53 -31.09 40.03
CA ILE A 28 -30.66 -32.20 40.96
C ILE A 28 -30.80 -31.62 42.36
N ALA A 29 -31.76 -32.13 43.12
CA ALA A 29 -31.85 -31.84 44.55
C ALA A 29 -31.64 -33.11 45.38
N ILE A 30 -31.06 -32.90 46.56
CA ILE A 30 -30.83 -33.92 47.58
C ILE A 30 -31.69 -33.57 48.78
N GLY A 31 -32.35 -34.57 49.37
CA GLY A 31 -33.07 -34.43 50.62
C GLY A 31 -32.69 -35.49 51.66
N LEU A 32 -33.11 -35.25 52.90
CA LEU A 32 -32.64 -36.00 54.08
C LEU A 32 -33.52 -37.20 54.46
N ASP A 33 -34.75 -37.28 53.95
CA ASP A 33 -35.71 -38.32 54.30
C ASP A 33 -35.67 -39.49 53.31
N GLY A 34 -35.78 -40.72 53.83
CA GLY A 34 -35.88 -41.94 53.04
C GLY A 34 -37.28 -42.54 53.16
N TYR A 35 -37.97 -42.76 52.05
CA TYR A 35 -39.36 -43.24 52.01
C TYR A 35 -39.66 -43.92 50.67
N LEU A 36 -40.84 -44.55 50.56
CA LEU A 36 -41.34 -45.03 49.27
C LEU A 36 -41.99 -43.86 48.50
N PRO A 37 -41.46 -43.45 47.33
CA PRO A 37 -42.03 -42.35 46.55
C PRO A 37 -43.49 -42.58 46.15
N THR A 38 -44.25 -41.49 45.98
CA THR A 38 -45.65 -41.55 45.51
C THR A 38 -45.83 -40.80 44.20
N LEU A 39 -46.77 -41.25 43.36
CA LEU A 39 -46.97 -40.68 42.02
C LEU A 39 -47.37 -39.19 42.06
N ASP A 40 -48.09 -38.77 43.10
CA ASP A 40 -48.58 -37.38 43.23
C ASP A 40 -47.56 -36.40 43.84
N GLN A 41 -46.29 -36.80 44.02
CA GLN A 41 -45.28 -35.90 44.58
C GLN A 41 -44.93 -34.78 43.62
N THR A 42 -44.92 -33.55 44.15
CA THR A 42 -44.51 -32.34 43.43
C THR A 42 -43.23 -31.72 43.99
N GLN A 43 -42.75 -32.22 45.14
CA GLN A 43 -41.49 -31.81 45.78
C GLN A 43 -40.89 -32.96 46.60
N LEU A 44 -39.60 -32.85 46.92
CA LEU A 44 -38.94 -33.68 47.93
C LEU A 44 -39.51 -33.40 49.33
N LYS A 45 -39.42 -34.37 50.25
CA LYS A 45 -39.97 -34.22 51.61
C LYS A 45 -39.10 -33.35 52.51
N SER A 46 -37.77 -33.42 52.33
CA SER A 46 -36.80 -32.75 53.18
C SER A 46 -35.58 -32.30 52.36
N GLU A 47 -35.81 -31.46 51.34
CA GLU A 47 -34.76 -30.91 50.47
C GLU A 47 -33.74 -30.08 51.26
N VAL A 48 -32.45 -30.36 51.07
CA VAL A 48 -31.33 -29.66 51.76
C VAL A 48 -30.43 -28.90 50.78
N ALA A 49 -30.30 -29.40 49.56
CA ALA A 49 -29.49 -28.79 48.51
C ALA A 49 -30.13 -29.05 47.15
N ARG A 50 -30.05 -28.05 46.27
CA ARG A 50 -30.44 -28.15 44.87
C ARG A 50 -29.39 -27.42 44.06
N GLU A 51 -28.77 -28.12 43.13
CA GLU A 51 -27.70 -27.58 42.29
C GLU A 51 -28.04 -27.77 40.82
N ALA A 52 -27.61 -26.82 40.01
CA ALA A 52 -27.69 -26.94 38.56
C ALA A 52 -26.75 -28.04 38.07
N LEU A 53 -27.11 -28.68 36.96
CA LEU A 53 -26.25 -29.66 36.31
C LEU A 53 -24.96 -29.00 35.83
N THR A 54 -23.82 -29.63 36.14
CA THR A 54 -22.51 -29.26 35.60
C THR A 54 -22.19 -30.00 34.32
N ARG A 55 -22.84 -31.14 34.08
CA ARG A 55 -22.71 -31.92 32.86
C ARG A 55 -24.00 -32.70 32.59
N GLY A 56 -24.36 -32.81 31.31
CA GLY A 56 -25.42 -33.70 30.84
C GLY A 56 -24.99 -34.40 29.57
N SER A 57 -25.44 -35.64 29.37
CA SER A 57 -25.31 -36.37 28.11
C SER A 57 -26.43 -37.40 27.96
N VAL A 58 -26.71 -37.80 26.73
CA VAL A 58 -27.69 -38.85 26.40
C VAL A 58 -26.92 -40.00 25.74
N PRO A 59 -26.37 -40.97 26.50
CA PRO A 59 -25.51 -42.01 25.95
C PRO A 59 -26.21 -42.94 24.95
N ALA A 60 -27.51 -43.17 25.15
CA ALA A 60 -28.39 -43.95 24.27
C ALA A 60 -29.83 -43.45 24.40
N LEU A 61 -30.72 -43.85 23.47
CA LEU A 61 -32.13 -43.47 23.53
C LEU A 61 -32.76 -43.87 24.87
N GLY A 62 -33.32 -42.90 25.59
CA GLY A 62 -33.91 -43.12 26.91
C GLY A 62 -32.90 -43.29 28.05
N GLN A 63 -31.59 -43.15 27.83
CA GLN A 63 -30.59 -43.11 28.90
C GLN A 63 -30.10 -41.68 29.08
N LEU A 64 -30.33 -41.10 30.24
CA LEU A 64 -29.87 -39.76 30.58
C LEU A 64 -28.76 -39.88 31.64
N HIS A 65 -27.59 -39.33 31.35
CA HIS A 65 -26.48 -39.20 32.30
C HIS A 65 -26.31 -37.73 32.65
N PHE A 66 -26.14 -37.43 33.94
CA PHE A 66 -25.88 -36.07 34.37
C PHE A 66 -25.03 -36.02 35.64
N GLU A 67 -24.32 -34.91 35.76
CA GLU A 67 -23.46 -34.62 36.90
C GLU A 67 -23.84 -33.28 37.51
N ALA A 68 -23.81 -33.19 38.83
CA ALA A 68 -23.94 -31.94 39.57
C ALA A 68 -22.85 -31.85 40.63
N VAL A 69 -22.24 -30.67 40.77
CA VAL A 69 -21.17 -30.43 41.75
C VAL A 69 -21.76 -29.73 42.97
N PHE A 70 -21.68 -30.37 44.13
CA PHE A 70 -22.06 -29.79 45.41
C PHE A 70 -20.80 -29.27 46.11
N ALA A 71 -20.50 -27.98 45.89
CA ALA A 71 -19.28 -27.32 46.38
C ALA A 71 -19.49 -26.47 47.65
N ASP A 72 -20.73 -26.31 48.12
CA ASP A 72 -21.02 -25.53 49.32
C ASP A 72 -20.47 -26.18 50.61
N LYS A 73 -20.67 -25.54 51.77
CA LYS A 73 -20.22 -26.08 53.07
C LYS A 73 -21.28 -26.92 53.79
N LYS A 74 -22.44 -27.18 53.18
CA LYS A 74 -23.50 -27.95 53.83
C LYS A 74 -23.09 -29.40 53.95
N GLU A 75 -23.46 -30.00 55.08
CA GLU A 75 -23.31 -31.43 55.33
C GLU A 75 -24.66 -32.11 55.17
N PHE A 76 -24.66 -33.27 54.52
CA PHE A 76 -25.87 -34.08 54.38
C PHE A 76 -25.54 -35.56 54.22
N GLU A 77 -26.44 -36.38 54.74
CA GLU A 77 -26.55 -37.80 54.42
C GLU A 77 -27.87 -37.94 53.65
N GLY A 78 -27.80 -37.70 52.34
CA GLY A 78 -28.95 -37.63 51.45
C GLY A 78 -29.59 -38.99 51.24
N LYS A 79 -30.91 -39.07 51.35
CA LYS A 79 -31.72 -40.31 51.24
C LYS A 79 -32.83 -40.21 50.20
N GLU A 80 -33.00 -39.04 49.61
CA GLU A 80 -33.85 -38.81 48.44
C GLU A 80 -33.11 -37.94 47.43
N ILE A 81 -33.30 -38.23 46.15
CA ILE A 81 -32.77 -37.47 45.02
C ILE A 81 -33.95 -37.06 44.13
N GLY A 82 -34.07 -35.77 43.85
CA GLY A 82 -35.09 -35.21 42.96
C GLY A 82 -34.47 -34.70 41.68
N TYR A 83 -35.06 -35.06 40.53
CA TYR A 83 -34.66 -34.60 39.21
C TYR A 83 -35.65 -33.54 38.73
N TYR A 84 -35.18 -32.32 38.46
CA TYR A 84 -36.04 -31.18 38.15
C TYR A 84 -35.87 -30.70 36.71
N LEU A 85 -37.00 -30.43 36.06
CA LEU A 85 -37.04 -29.78 34.75
C LEU A 85 -36.71 -28.29 34.84
N GLU A 86 -36.41 -27.67 33.70
CA GLU A 86 -36.13 -26.22 33.58
C GLU A 86 -37.24 -25.31 34.13
N ASP A 87 -38.48 -25.77 34.10
CA ASP A 87 -39.65 -25.05 34.62
C ASP A 87 -39.88 -25.25 36.13
N GLY A 88 -39.02 -26.04 36.79
CA GLY A 88 -39.11 -26.39 38.21
C GLY A 88 -39.99 -27.59 38.52
N THR A 89 -40.56 -28.28 37.52
CA THR A 89 -41.33 -29.51 37.71
C THR A 89 -40.44 -30.63 38.26
N LEU A 90 -40.86 -31.28 39.35
CA LEU A 90 -40.22 -32.50 39.85
C LEU A 90 -40.55 -33.67 38.90
N PHE A 91 -39.59 -34.04 38.06
CA PHE A 91 -39.77 -35.06 37.03
C PHE A 91 -39.80 -36.47 37.63
N ALA A 92 -38.80 -36.79 38.46
CA ALA A 92 -38.67 -38.09 39.09
C ALA A 92 -38.02 -37.96 40.47
N VAL A 93 -38.26 -38.96 41.31
CA VAL A 93 -37.70 -39.08 42.66
C VAL A 93 -37.09 -40.46 42.81
N ASP A 94 -35.84 -40.53 43.28
CA ASP A 94 -35.25 -41.76 43.79
C ASP A 94 -35.17 -41.67 45.32
N SER A 95 -35.91 -42.52 46.01
CA SER A 95 -35.81 -42.66 47.47
C SER A 95 -35.99 -44.12 47.88
N ARG A 96 -35.24 -44.51 48.89
CA ARG A 96 -35.20 -45.87 49.46
C ARG A 96 -35.40 -45.74 50.95
N GLU A 97 -36.24 -46.59 51.55
CA GLU A 97 -36.62 -46.53 52.97
C GLU A 97 -35.41 -46.52 53.93
N GLY A 98 -34.84 -45.34 54.17
CA GLY A 98 -33.71 -45.10 55.05
C GLY A 98 -32.30 -45.24 54.45
N GLU A 99 -32.14 -45.62 53.17
CA GLU A 99 -30.82 -45.81 52.54
C GLU A 99 -30.17 -44.46 52.23
N ILE A 100 -28.86 -44.34 52.51
CA ILE A 100 -28.08 -43.15 52.14
C ILE A 100 -27.68 -43.29 50.67
N LEU A 101 -28.17 -42.37 49.84
CA LEU A 101 -27.89 -42.28 48.41
C LEU A 101 -26.71 -41.37 48.10
N SER A 102 -26.50 -40.32 48.91
CA SER A 102 -25.39 -39.37 48.74
C SER A 102 -24.86 -38.92 50.10
N LEU A 103 -23.54 -38.76 50.22
CA LEU A 103 -22.89 -38.38 51.47
C LEU A 103 -21.92 -37.22 51.25
N LYS A 104 -22.13 -36.11 51.98
CA LYS A 104 -21.25 -34.94 51.94
C LYS A 104 -20.86 -34.46 53.33
N ARG A 105 -19.56 -34.20 53.53
CA ARG A 105 -19.02 -33.53 54.72
C ARG A 105 -18.67 -32.07 54.41
N SER A 106 -18.51 -31.24 55.44
CA SER A 106 -18.39 -29.77 55.31
C SER A 106 -17.10 -29.32 54.63
N ASN A 107 -16.08 -30.17 54.64
CA ASN A 107 -14.76 -29.92 54.05
C ASN A 107 -14.53 -30.66 52.73
N THR A 108 -15.57 -31.24 52.14
CA THR A 108 -15.49 -31.98 50.87
C THR A 108 -16.38 -31.34 49.81
N ILE A 109 -15.86 -31.25 48.58
CA ILE A 109 -16.66 -31.05 47.37
C ILE A 109 -16.96 -32.42 46.79
N ILE A 110 -18.22 -32.69 46.46
CA ILE A 110 -18.62 -33.94 45.81
C ILE A 110 -19.22 -33.65 44.44
N THR A 111 -19.03 -34.59 43.52
CA THR A 111 -19.71 -34.60 42.22
C THR A 111 -20.61 -35.82 42.21
N GLU A 112 -21.91 -35.60 42.09
CA GLU A 112 -22.89 -36.68 41.96
C GLU A 112 -23.10 -36.96 40.49
N ALA A 113 -22.79 -38.19 40.07
CA ALA A 113 -22.98 -38.67 38.72
C ALA A 113 -24.12 -39.70 38.72
N LEU A 114 -25.22 -39.36 38.05
CA LEU A 114 -26.47 -40.09 38.13
C LEU A 114 -26.94 -40.49 36.73
N GLU A 115 -27.47 -41.70 36.63
CA GLU A 115 -28.03 -42.25 35.40
C GLU A 115 -29.53 -42.50 35.58
N LEU A 116 -30.32 -41.92 34.68
CA LEU A 116 -31.74 -42.14 34.59
C LEU A 116 -32.05 -42.96 33.34
N ASN A 117 -32.47 -44.20 33.54
CA ASN A 117 -32.86 -45.09 32.46
C ASN A 117 -34.39 -45.09 32.29
N LEU A 118 -34.83 -44.41 31.24
CA LEU A 118 -36.22 -44.31 30.79
C LEU A 118 -36.59 -45.41 29.77
N ALA A 119 -35.66 -46.32 29.44
CA ALA A 119 -35.94 -47.41 28.51
C ALA A 119 -37.09 -48.30 29.02
N GLY A 120 -38.10 -48.50 28.17
CA GLY A 120 -39.32 -49.24 28.52
C GLY A 120 -40.40 -48.41 29.21
N SER A 121 -40.18 -47.11 29.45
CA SER A 121 -41.23 -46.15 29.78
C SER A 121 -41.88 -45.58 28.52
N SER A 122 -43.03 -44.91 28.66
CA SER A 122 -43.66 -44.14 27.57
C SER A 122 -43.10 -42.72 27.41
N ILE A 123 -41.96 -42.42 28.03
CA ILE A 123 -41.36 -41.08 28.06
C ILE A 123 -40.32 -40.97 26.94
N GLU A 124 -40.62 -40.14 25.94
CA GLU A 124 -39.74 -39.91 24.78
C GLU A 124 -39.21 -38.47 24.69
N ASN A 125 -39.89 -37.51 25.34
CA ASN A 125 -39.66 -36.06 25.14
C ASN A 125 -38.94 -35.38 26.31
N ILE A 126 -38.16 -36.14 27.08
CA ILE A 126 -37.36 -35.63 28.19
C ILE A 126 -35.89 -35.85 27.88
N THR A 127 -35.10 -34.80 28.01
CA THR A 127 -33.65 -34.80 27.82
C THR A 127 -32.96 -34.12 28.99
N VAL A 128 -31.65 -33.94 28.90
CA VAL A 128 -30.80 -33.31 29.91
C VAL A 128 -30.16 -32.05 29.34
N GLU A 129 -29.95 -31.04 30.17
CA GLU A 129 -29.16 -29.88 29.76
C GLU A 129 -27.70 -30.26 29.44
N LEU A 130 -27.31 -30.07 28.18
CA LEU A 130 -25.94 -30.28 27.72
C LEU A 130 -25.08 -29.07 28.08
N MET A 131 -24.59 -29.04 29.30
CA MET A 131 -23.69 -27.98 29.76
C MET A 131 -22.25 -28.25 29.31
N GLY A 132 -21.66 -27.30 28.58
CA GLY A 132 -20.23 -27.30 28.27
C GLY A 132 -19.41 -27.04 29.54
N THR A 133 -18.32 -27.77 29.73
CA THR A 133 -17.45 -27.64 30.90
C THR A 133 -16.82 -26.24 30.99
N PRO A 134 -16.80 -25.59 32.16
CA PRO A 134 -16.15 -24.29 32.33
C PRO A 134 -14.64 -24.39 32.15
N TYR A 135 -14.05 -23.38 31.48
CA TYR A 135 -12.59 -23.28 31.32
C TYR A 135 -11.93 -22.81 32.61
N ALA A 136 -10.68 -23.24 32.81
CA ALA A 136 -9.87 -22.77 33.93
C ALA A 136 -9.63 -21.26 33.82
N THR A 137 -9.77 -20.56 34.93
CA THR A 137 -9.41 -19.14 35.08
C THR A 137 -8.38 -18.99 36.22
N GLU A 138 -7.82 -17.80 36.40
CA GLU A 138 -6.87 -17.55 37.51
C GLU A 138 -7.48 -17.83 38.90
N ALA A 139 -8.80 -17.76 39.02
CA ALA A 139 -9.53 -17.93 40.28
C ALA A 139 -10.26 -19.28 40.41
N VAL A 140 -10.50 -20.00 39.30
CA VAL A 140 -11.39 -21.18 39.27
C VAL A 140 -10.76 -22.32 38.47
N ALA A 141 -10.70 -23.51 39.06
CA ALA A 141 -10.26 -24.73 38.38
C ALA A 141 -11.26 -25.13 37.28
N GLY A 142 -10.76 -25.55 36.12
CA GLY A 142 -11.56 -25.93 34.96
C GLY A 142 -10.70 -26.57 33.86
N ILE A 143 -11.22 -26.64 32.63
CA ILE A 143 -10.44 -27.19 31.50
C ILE A 143 -9.48 -26.14 30.94
N ALA A 144 -8.21 -26.51 30.73
CA ALA A 144 -7.22 -25.64 30.13
C ALA A 144 -7.51 -25.41 28.64
N LYS A 145 -7.85 -24.17 28.26
CA LYS A 145 -7.99 -23.76 26.86
C LYS A 145 -6.61 -23.42 26.28
N ILE A 146 -6.23 -24.03 25.15
CA ILE A 146 -4.98 -23.71 24.46
C ILE A 146 -5.22 -22.53 23.51
N ILE A 147 -4.43 -21.46 23.65
CA ILE A 147 -4.48 -20.26 22.79
C ILE A 147 -4.16 -20.61 21.33
N THR A 148 -4.81 -19.99 20.34
CA THR A 148 -4.50 -20.20 18.92
C THR A 148 -3.23 -19.44 18.49
N ASN A 149 -2.66 -19.76 17.32
CA ASN A 149 -1.48 -19.03 16.82
C ASN A 149 -1.77 -17.55 16.51
N ALA A 150 -2.98 -17.24 16.02
CA ALA A 150 -3.41 -15.88 15.71
C ALA A 150 -3.54 -15.04 16.98
N GLU A 151 -4.17 -15.60 18.03
CA GLU A 151 -4.30 -14.92 19.33
C GLU A 151 -2.92 -14.67 19.99
N VAL A 152 -1.95 -15.56 19.79
CA VAL A 152 -0.55 -15.32 20.22
C VAL A 152 0.09 -14.17 19.45
N ASP A 153 -0.24 -14.00 18.17
CA ASP A 153 0.33 -12.95 17.34
C ASP A 153 -0.21 -11.56 17.73
N GLU A 154 -1.51 -11.51 18.07
CA GLU A 154 -2.22 -10.33 18.56
C GLU A 154 -1.86 -9.98 20.02
N GLY A 155 -1.68 -10.98 20.88
CA GLY A 155 -1.24 -10.79 22.27
C GLY A 155 -2.30 -10.15 23.18
N THR A 156 -3.58 -10.38 22.92
CA THR A 156 -4.72 -9.73 23.61
C THR A 156 -5.50 -10.65 24.55
N ASN A 157 -5.30 -11.98 24.47
CA ASN A 157 -6.07 -12.97 25.23
C ASN A 157 -5.29 -13.45 26.47
N ASP A 158 -5.85 -13.17 27.65
CA ASP A 158 -5.26 -13.51 28.97
C ASP A 158 -5.90 -14.76 29.60
N SER A 159 -6.94 -15.33 28.98
CA SER A 159 -7.72 -16.46 29.53
C SER A 159 -7.35 -17.81 28.90
N SER A 160 -6.18 -17.93 28.26
CA SER A 160 -5.77 -19.14 27.53
C SER A 160 -4.30 -19.48 27.76
N PHE A 161 -3.98 -20.77 27.74
CA PHE A 161 -2.65 -21.29 27.99
C PHE A 161 -1.80 -21.40 26.72
N LEU A 162 -0.52 -21.05 26.83
CA LEU A 162 0.48 -21.19 25.76
C LEU A 162 1.20 -22.55 25.84
N THR A 163 1.30 -23.26 24.72
CA THR A 163 2.10 -24.50 24.63
C THR A 163 3.59 -24.20 24.38
N ILE A 164 4.49 -25.10 24.79
CA ILE A 164 5.95 -24.98 24.54
C ILE A 164 6.26 -24.75 23.05
N LYS A 165 5.60 -25.46 22.13
CA LYS A 165 5.81 -25.28 20.68
C LYS A 165 5.46 -23.87 20.19
N LYS A 166 4.38 -23.29 20.73
CA LYS A 166 3.95 -21.92 20.40
C LYS A 166 4.84 -20.87 21.03
N MET A 167 5.37 -21.13 22.24
CA MET A 167 6.39 -20.29 22.88
C MET A 167 7.69 -20.29 22.07
N ILE A 168 8.19 -21.46 21.66
CA ILE A 168 9.38 -21.56 20.82
C ILE A 168 9.17 -20.83 19.50
N ARG A 169 8.01 -20.97 18.85
CA ARG A 169 7.64 -20.20 17.65
C ARG A 169 7.68 -18.68 17.90
N ALA A 170 7.11 -18.21 19.01
CA ALA A 170 7.09 -16.79 19.34
C ALA A 170 8.50 -16.21 19.56
N PHE A 171 9.46 -17.04 19.96
CA PHE A 171 10.87 -16.68 20.09
C PHE A 171 11.75 -17.10 18.91
N ASP A 172 11.18 -17.72 17.88
CA ASP A 172 11.94 -18.21 16.74
C ASP A 172 12.43 -17.02 15.90
N ALA A 173 13.70 -17.06 15.50
CA ALA A 173 14.35 -15.92 14.84
C ALA A 173 13.65 -15.51 13.53
N PRO A 174 13.28 -16.44 12.62
CA PRO A 174 12.47 -16.11 11.45
C PRO A 174 11.14 -15.44 11.78
N TYR A 175 10.44 -15.87 12.83
CA TYR A 175 9.16 -15.27 13.22
C TYR A 175 9.37 -13.84 13.75
N LEU A 176 10.34 -13.64 14.64
CA LEU A 176 10.68 -12.31 15.17
C LEU A 176 11.18 -11.35 14.10
N ILE A 177 12.04 -11.82 13.18
CA ILE A 177 12.53 -11.02 12.06
C ILE A 177 11.37 -10.62 11.16
N ASN A 178 10.47 -11.54 10.79
CA ASN A 178 9.29 -11.19 9.99
C ASN A 178 8.38 -10.18 10.72
N LYS A 179 8.13 -10.38 12.03
CA LYS A 179 7.32 -9.47 12.82
C LYS A 179 7.95 -8.07 12.89
N LEU A 180 9.26 -7.96 13.06
CA LEU A 180 10.02 -6.71 13.05
C LEU A 180 10.01 -6.06 11.66
N VAL A 181 10.22 -6.83 10.60
CA VAL A 181 10.23 -6.32 9.23
C VAL A 181 8.87 -5.75 8.87
N ASN A 182 7.80 -6.50 9.10
CA ASN A 182 6.45 -6.11 8.72
C ASN A 182 5.88 -4.96 9.57
N ASN A 183 6.12 -5.00 10.89
CA ASN A 183 5.50 -4.01 11.79
C ASN A 183 6.33 -2.74 11.98
N LEU A 184 7.65 -2.80 11.76
CA LEU A 184 8.54 -1.66 11.95
C LEU A 184 9.21 -1.26 10.64
N TRP A 185 10.02 -2.14 10.04
CA TRP A 185 10.89 -1.74 8.93
C TRP A 185 10.12 -1.32 7.68
N LEU A 186 9.09 -2.05 7.24
CA LEU A 186 8.33 -1.68 6.04
C LEU A 186 7.59 -0.35 6.23
N LYS A 187 6.99 -0.13 7.41
CA LYS A 187 6.33 1.14 7.74
C LYS A 187 7.32 2.30 7.79
N LEU A 188 8.52 2.07 8.32
CA LEU A 188 9.58 3.07 8.36
C LEU A 188 10.17 3.33 6.97
N ALA A 189 10.44 2.28 6.20
CA ALA A 189 10.96 2.37 4.83
C ALA A 189 10.00 3.15 3.92
N ALA A 190 8.69 2.96 4.06
CA ALA A 190 7.68 3.74 3.35
C ALA A 190 7.73 5.25 3.69
N LYS A 191 8.18 5.64 4.89
CA LYS A 191 8.38 7.05 5.26
C LYS A 191 9.72 7.61 4.78
N ILE A 192 10.75 6.79 4.65
CA ILE A 192 12.09 7.24 4.21
C ILE A 192 12.12 7.44 2.69
N PHE A 193 11.57 6.49 1.93
CA PHE A 193 11.47 6.59 0.48
C PHE A 193 10.12 5.99 0.03
N PRO A 194 9.11 6.84 -0.28
CA PRO A 194 7.77 6.38 -0.60
C PRO A 194 7.72 5.68 -1.97
N VAL A 195 6.66 4.88 -2.18
CA VAL A 195 6.34 4.31 -3.50
C VAL A 195 6.21 5.45 -4.52
N GLY A 196 6.63 5.23 -5.76
CA GLY A 196 6.60 6.22 -6.85
C GLY A 196 7.78 7.19 -6.91
N ALA A 197 8.57 7.31 -5.85
CA ALA A 197 9.76 8.15 -5.89
C ALA A 197 10.85 7.54 -6.81
N ALA A 198 11.44 8.39 -7.66
CA ALA A 198 12.47 7.98 -8.62
C ALA A 198 13.84 7.85 -7.94
N ILE A 199 14.46 6.67 -8.05
CA ILE A 199 15.75 6.35 -7.41
C ILE A 199 16.84 6.21 -8.48
N PRO A 200 17.97 6.92 -8.37
CA PRO A 200 19.10 6.71 -9.25
C PRO A 200 19.83 5.40 -8.90
N TRP A 201 19.92 4.48 -9.86
CA TRP A 201 20.51 3.15 -9.69
C TRP A 201 21.68 2.91 -10.64
N PHE A 202 22.81 2.46 -10.10
CA PHE A 202 24.09 2.38 -10.82
C PHE A 202 24.36 1.03 -11.51
N THR A 203 23.34 0.18 -11.65
CA THR A 203 23.46 -1.09 -12.39
C THR A 203 22.31 -1.26 -13.37
N ASP A 204 22.45 -2.22 -14.29
CA ASP A 204 21.47 -2.49 -15.35
C ASP A 204 20.27 -3.32 -14.90
N ILE A 205 20.36 -3.96 -13.74
CA ILE A 205 19.34 -4.86 -13.19
C ILE A 205 18.75 -4.19 -11.95
N ALA A 206 17.44 -3.95 -11.97
CA ALA A 206 16.71 -3.47 -10.80
C ALA A 206 16.68 -4.57 -9.72
N PRO A 207 16.81 -4.22 -8.43
CA PRO A 207 16.59 -5.16 -7.34
C PRO A 207 15.16 -5.72 -7.33
N ASP A 208 14.96 -6.85 -6.65
CA ASP A 208 13.62 -7.43 -6.46
C ASP A 208 12.67 -6.41 -5.82
N GLY A 209 11.45 -6.32 -6.36
CA GLY A 209 10.46 -5.34 -5.94
C GLY A 209 10.66 -3.93 -6.52
N PHE A 210 11.54 -3.74 -7.50
CA PHE A 210 11.73 -2.48 -8.21
C PHE A 210 11.56 -2.63 -9.73
N GLY A 211 10.98 -1.62 -10.37
CA GLY A 211 10.85 -1.50 -11.82
C GLY A 211 11.75 -0.39 -12.36
N ILE A 212 12.35 -0.58 -13.53
CA ILE A 212 13.11 0.48 -14.22
C ILE A 212 12.14 1.40 -14.96
N MET A 213 12.24 2.72 -14.80
CA MET A 213 11.31 3.71 -15.38
C MET A 213 11.54 3.91 -16.90
N LYS A 214 10.84 3.13 -17.74
CA LYS A 214 11.04 3.04 -19.20
C LYS A 214 9.72 2.98 -20.00
N ASN A 215 8.65 3.62 -19.53
CA ASN A 215 7.33 3.62 -20.17
C ASN A 215 6.63 2.24 -20.24
N GLN A 216 6.89 1.37 -19.28
CA GLN A 216 6.24 0.07 -19.21
C GLN A 216 4.94 0.14 -18.41
N ALA A 217 4.00 -0.74 -18.77
CA ALA A 217 2.78 -0.96 -17.99
C ALA A 217 3.07 -1.75 -16.70
N PHE A 218 2.23 -1.57 -15.70
CA PHE A 218 2.21 -2.37 -14.47
C PHE A 218 0.78 -2.79 -14.10
N ASP A 219 0.68 -3.84 -13.29
CA ASP A 219 -0.59 -4.34 -12.80
C ASP A 219 -1.09 -3.50 -11.62
N LEU A 220 -2.26 -2.88 -11.78
CA LEU A 220 -2.90 -1.99 -10.81
C LEU A 220 -3.37 -2.72 -9.54
N ILE A 221 -3.73 -4.01 -9.65
CA ILE A 221 -4.19 -4.83 -8.53
C ILE A 221 -2.99 -5.32 -7.72
N ALA A 222 -1.92 -5.74 -8.41
CA ALA A 222 -0.71 -6.20 -7.76
C ALA A 222 0.13 -5.06 -7.15
N ASN A 223 -0.01 -3.82 -7.64
CA ASN A 223 0.74 -2.65 -7.18
C ASN A 223 -0.17 -1.45 -6.84
N PRO A 224 -1.04 -1.58 -5.83
CA PRO A 224 -2.07 -0.59 -5.53
C PRO A 224 -1.51 0.75 -5.05
N GLU A 225 -0.33 0.79 -4.42
CA GLU A 225 0.28 2.05 -3.98
C GLU A 225 0.87 2.82 -5.16
N LEU A 226 1.40 2.12 -6.16
CA LEU A 226 1.88 2.73 -7.40
C LEU A 226 0.71 3.26 -8.25
N ALA A 227 -0.41 2.54 -8.27
CA ALA A 227 -1.64 2.94 -8.96
C ALA A 227 -2.23 4.27 -8.45
N LYS A 228 -1.98 4.66 -7.20
CA LYS A 228 -2.39 5.99 -6.68
C LYS A 228 -1.61 7.13 -7.33
N ILE A 229 -0.41 6.85 -7.83
CA ILE A 229 0.51 7.84 -8.41
C ILE A 229 0.37 7.88 -9.92
N TRP A 230 0.28 6.71 -10.55
CA TRP A 230 0.03 6.54 -11.99
C TRP A 230 -1.21 5.68 -12.22
N PRO A 231 -2.42 6.28 -12.19
CA PRO A 231 -3.69 5.55 -12.32
C PRO A 231 -3.92 4.92 -13.69
N ASP A 232 -3.18 5.36 -14.70
CA ASP A 232 -3.16 4.78 -16.05
C ASP A 232 -2.39 3.45 -16.13
N GLY A 233 -1.71 3.07 -15.04
CA GLY A 233 -0.92 1.85 -14.99
C GLY A 233 0.39 1.94 -15.78
N ILE A 234 0.89 3.16 -16.09
CA ILE A 234 2.12 3.35 -16.85
C ILE A 234 3.18 4.06 -16.00
N ILE A 235 4.38 3.49 -15.94
CA ILE A 235 5.53 4.12 -15.28
C ILE A 235 6.19 5.09 -16.29
N PRO A 236 6.41 6.37 -15.97
CA PRO A 236 7.01 7.35 -16.89
C PRO A 236 8.37 6.92 -17.47
N ASP A 237 8.68 7.37 -18.68
CA ASP A 237 10.02 7.21 -19.26
C ASP A 237 10.97 8.27 -18.71
N MET A 238 11.96 7.83 -17.93
CA MET A 238 12.97 8.72 -17.37
C MET A 238 14.32 8.61 -18.10
N ARG A 239 14.40 7.87 -19.21
CA ARG A 239 15.65 7.72 -19.96
C ARG A 239 16.10 9.06 -20.55
N GLY A 240 17.27 9.51 -20.11
CA GLY A 240 17.84 10.79 -20.56
C GLY A 240 17.26 12.01 -19.84
N CYS A 241 16.37 11.81 -18.86
CA CYS A 241 15.75 12.88 -18.09
C CYS A 241 16.52 13.12 -16.78
N GLY A 242 16.71 14.40 -16.44
CA GLY A 242 16.98 14.84 -15.07
C GLY A 242 15.67 15.19 -14.37
N VAL A 243 15.72 15.37 -13.04
CA VAL A 243 14.57 15.86 -12.27
C VAL A 243 14.83 17.30 -11.81
N MET A 244 13.80 18.13 -11.92
CA MET A 244 13.79 19.50 -11.42
C MET A 244 12.59 19.68 -10.50
N GLY A 245 12.72 20.49 -9.45
CA GLY A 245 11.58 20.83 -8.60
C GLY A 245 10.61 21.68 -9.39
N LYS A 246 9.32 21.34 -9.37
CA LYS A 246 8.29 22.11 -10.07
C LYS A 246 8.11 23.50 -9.44
N GLU A 247 7.83 24.49 -10.27
CA GLU A 247 7.34 25.79 -9.84
C GLU A 247 5.84 25.74 -9.52
N ASP A 248 5.29 26.82 -8.99
CA ASP A 248 3.86 26.92 -8.72
C ASP A 248 3.07 27.10 -10.01
N GLY A 249 2.01 26.31 -10.18
CA GLY A 249 1.21 26.28 -11.41
C GLY A 249 1.70 25.29 -12.48
N GLU A 250 2.89 24.72 -12.34
CA GLU A 250 3.40 23.68 -13.24
C GLU A 250 2.78 22.30 -12.96
N THR A 251 2.72 21.46 -14.00
CA THR A 251 2.20 20.09 -13.92
C THR A 251 3.29 19.12 -13.49
N ILE A 252 3.03 18.33 -12.44
CA ILE A 252 3.97 17.30 -11.96
C ILE A 252 4.22 16.27 -13.08
N GLY A 253 5.50 15.99 -13.35
CA GLY A 253 5.90 14.96 -14.30
C GLY A 253 5.81 15.37 -15.77
N ALA A 254 5.56 16.64 -16.08
CA ALA A 254 5.65 17.15 -17.44
C ALA A 254 7.09 17.01 -17.98
N TYR A 255 7.20 16.60 -19.24
CA TYR A 255 8.48 16.55 -19.95
C TYR A 255 8.78 17.88 -20.61
N GLU A 256 9.98 18.39 -20.40
CA GLU A 256 10.47 19.61 -21.02
C GLU A 256 11.85 19.39 -21.65
N GLU A 257 12.01 19.81 -22.91
CA GLU A 257 13.30 19.75 -23.60
C GLU A 257 14.22 20.87 -23.11
N GLY A 258 15.49 20.56 -22.86
CA GLY A 258 16.47 21.54 -22.39
C GLY A 258 16.70 22.65 -23.41
N GLN A 259 16.66 23.91 -22.95
CA GLN A 259 16.84 25.09 -23.80
C GLN A 259 18.15 25.83 -23.52
N VAL A 260 18.67 26.53 -24.54
CA VAL A 260 19.83 27.43 -24.36
C VAL A 260 19.30 28.73 -23.76
N LYS A 261 19.91 29.19 -22.68
CA LYS A 261 19.56 30.49 -22.11
C LYS A 261 19.80 31.60 -23.13
N ALA A 262 18.83 32.51 -23.27
CA ALA A 262 18.96 33.66 -24.15
C ALA A 262 20.24 34.46 -23.86
N HIS A 263 21.02 34.75 -24.90
CA HIS A 263 22.27 35.50 -24.84
C HIS A 263 22.57 36.21 -26.16
N GLY A 264 23.60 37.07 -26.18
CA GLY A 264 24.07 37.77 -27.37
C GLY A 264 25.58 37.63 -27.58
N HIS A 265 26.09 38.16 -28.70
CA HIS A 265 27.50 38.08 -29.10
C HIS A 265 28.14 39.48 -29.20
N PRO A 266 28.44 40.12 -28.05
CA PRO A 266 29.09 41.43 -28.06
C PRO A 266 30.48 41.32 -28.71
N ASN A 267 30.93 42.41 -29.35
CA ASN A 267 32.22 42.51 -30.04
C ASN A 267 32.34 41.71 -31.35
N SER A 268 31.23 41.36 -31.98
CA SER A 268 31.24 40.90 -33.38
C SER A 268 31.75 42.04 -34.28
N THR A 269 32.79 41.79 -35.09
CA THR A 269 33.42 42.81 -35.96
C THR A 269 33.52 42.34 -37.41
N ILE A 270 33.55 43.28 -38.34
CA ILE A 270 33.83 43.05 -39.77
C ILE A 270 35.22 43.65 -40.05
N SER A 271 36.07 42.93 -40.76
CA SER A 271 37.40 43.42 -41.11
C SER A 271 37.35 44.53 -42.16
N SER A 272 38.26 45.51 -42.02
CA SER A 272 38.47 46.53 -43.04
C SER A 272 39.00 45.89 -44.34
N THR A 273 38.45 46.31 -45.49
CA THR A 273 38.85 45.81 -46.81
C THR A 273 39.35 46.96 -47.69
N ASN A 274 40.60 46.88 -48.12
CA ASN A 274 41.18 47.83 -49.08
C ASN A 274 40.88 47.37 -50.52
N LEU A 275 40.17 48.19 -51.29
CA LEU A 275 39.77 47.89 -52.68
C LEU A 275 40.89 48.13 -53.72
N GLY A 276 42.03 48.66 -53.28
CA GLY A 276 43.20 48.98 -54.10
C GLY A 276 42.99 50.18 -55.03
N THR A 277 43.96 50.41 -55.92
CA THR A 277 43.93 51.47 -56.94
C THR A 277 43.25 50.96 -58.21
N LYS A 278 42.45 51.81 -58.86
CA LYS A 278 41.83 51.53 -60.17
C LYS A 278 42.31 52.57 -61.19
N THR A 279 42.55 52.13 -62.42
CA THR A 279 42.93 53.01 -63.53
C THR A 279 41.67 53.36 -64.32
N THR A 280 41.50 54.63 -64.66
CA THR A 280 40.40 55.10 -65.51
C THR A 280 40.61 54.61 -66.95
N ASN A 281 39.57 54.69 -67.78
CA ASN A 281 39.74 54.54 -69.23
C ASN A 281 40.69 55.63 -69.79
N THR A 282 41.34 55.36 -70.92
CA THR A 282 42.18 56.34 -71.64
C THR A 282 41.34 57.13 -72.64
N ASP A 283 41.50 58.45 -72.62
CA ASP A 283 40.94 59.36 -73.64
C ASP A 283 42.07 60.13 -74.33
N THR A 284 41.95 60.34 -75.64
CA THR A 284 42.87 61.15 -76.45
C THR A 284 42.31 62.56 -76.57
N HIS A 285 42.89 63.52 -75.85
CA HIS A 285 42.59 64.92 -76.08
C HIS A 285 43.60 65.54 -77.06
N ASN A 286 43.11 66.44 -77.92
CA ASN A 286 43.89 67.06 -78.98
C ASN A 286 44.04 68.56 -78.69
N HIS A 287 45.26 69.10 -78.80
CA HIS A 287 45.48 70.53 -78.64
C HIS A 287 45.46 71.22 -80.01
N VAL A 288 44.67 72.29 -80.12
CA VAL A 288 44.69 73.19 -81.28
C VAL A 288 45.57 74.38 -80.93
N MET A 289 46.74 74.46 -81.55
CA MET A 289 47.61 75.64 -81.46
C MET A 289 47.27 76.57 -82.64
N GLY A 290 46.74 77.76 -82.33
CA GLY A 290 46.60 78.84 -83.30
C GLY A 290 47.84 79.72 -83.28
N ASN A 291 48.68 79.65 -84.31
CA ASN A 291 49.78 80.60 -84.51
C ASN A 291 49.29 81.77 -85.36
N THR A 292 49.42 82.99 -84.83
CA THR A 292 49.13 84.24 -85.55
C THR A 292 50.45 84.91 -85.89
N ASP A 293 50.89 84.81 -87.15
CA ASP A 293 52.08 85.53 -87.63
C ASP A 293 51.68 86.92 -88.17
N ALA A 294 52.22 87.97 -87.54
CA ALA A 294 52.03 89.35 -87.97
C ALA A 294 52.99 89.69 -89.13
N GLY A 295 52.60 89.32 -90.35
CA GLY A 295 53.25 89.78 -91.58
C GLY A 295 52.66 91.12 -92.03
N GLY A 296 53.45 92.19 -91.92
CA GLY A 296 53.10 93.50 -92.46
C GLY A 296 52.97 93.47 -93.99
N GLY A 297 51.80 93.87 -94.49
CA GLY A 297 51.60 94.28 -95.88
C GLY A 297 50.94 93.27 -96.82
N GLY A 298 49.61 93.21 -96.81
CA GLY A 298 48.79 93.00 -98.01
C GLY A 298 48.56 91.54 -98.45
N THR A 299 47.34 91.06 -98.21
CA THR A 299 46.69 89.85 -98.79
C THR A 299 47.28 88.48 -98.42
N THR A 300 46.65 87.85 -97.42
CA THR A 300 46.93 86.49 -96.95
C THR A 300 46.39 85.44 -97.94
N TYR A 301 47.25 84.92 -98.80
CA TYR A 301 47.03 83.63 -99.47
C TYR A 301 47.45 82.51 -98.53
N THR A 302 46.54 81.59 -98.18
CA THR A 302 46.85 80.37 -97.43
C THR A 302 47.67 79.40 -98.31
N LYS A 303 48.99 79.59 -98.38
CA LYS A 303 49.89 78.57 -98.88
C LYS A 303 50.22 77.59 -97.75
N GLN A 304 49.73 76.37 -97.88
CA GLN A 304 50.13 75.22 -97.07
C GLN A 304 51.60 74.87 -97.38
N TRP A 305 52.54 75.54 -96.71
CA TRP A 305 53.95 75.18 -96.80
C TRP A 305 54.24 74.01 -95.86
N ARG A 306 54.57 72.84 -96.43
CA ARG A 306 55.33 71.80 -95.72
C ARG A 306 56.71 72.38 -95.40
N VAL A 307 57.00 72.58 -94.12
CA VAL A 307 58.29 73.06 -93.63
C VAL A 307 59.31 71.92 -93.72
N THR A 308 60.19 71.96 -94.72
CA THR A 308 61.43 71.16 -94.80
C THR A 308 62.63 72.08 -94.57
N GLY A 309 63.03 72.22 -93.30
CA GLY A 309 64.20 72.97 -92.83
C GLY A 309 64.23 72.96 -91.29
N ARG A 310 65.38 72.61 -90.69
CA ARG A 310 65.56 72.15 -89.29
C ARG A 310 66.28 73.25 -88.46
N PRO A 311 66.20 73.28 -87.11
CA PRO A 311 65.06 73.62 -86.24
C PRO A 311 65.41 74.76 -85.23
N SER A 312 64.49 75.63 -84.81
CA SER A 312 64.69 76.36 -83.52
C SER A 312 63.44 77.07 -83.00
N SER A 313 62.41 76.32 -82.66
CA SER A 313 61.61 76.57 -81.45
C SER A 313 60.70 75.37 -81.28
N VAL A 314 61.21 74.33 -80.61
CA VAL A 314 60.30 73.41 -79.96
C VAL A 314 59.69 74.24 -78.83
N ILE A 315 58.52 74.85 -79.06
CA ILE A 315 57.73 75.39 -77.95
C ILE A 315 57.29 74.16 -77.18
N SER A 316 57.98 73.89 -76.08
CA SER A 316 57.50 72.94 -75.09
C SER A 316 56.19 73.50 -74.55
N THR A 317 55.06 73.06 -75.09
CA THR A 317 53.78 73.23 -74.40
C THR A 317 53.81 72.22 -73.25
N ASN A 318 54.12 72.71 -72.05
CA ASN A 318 53.99 71.89 -70.87
C ASN A 318 52.49 71.66 -70.67
N ASN A 319 52.01 70.47 -71.05
CA ASN A 319 50.67 70.05 -70.68
C ASN A 319 50.68 69.87 -69.16
N ASP A 320 49.88 70.69 -68.45
CA ASP A 320 49.79 70.65 -67.00
C ASP A 320 49.08 69.37 -66.52
N SER A 321 49.42 68.93 -65.32
CA SER A 321 48.80 67.75 -64.71
C SER A 321 47.43 68.12 -64.13
N HIS A 322 46.36 67.45 -64.56
CA HIS A 322 45.04 67.60 -63.95
C HIS A 322 44.53 66.27 -63.42
N ASN A 323 43.73 66.34 -62.35
CA ASN A 323 43.14 65.20 -61.67
C ASN A 323 41.63 65.40 -61.52
N HIS A 324 40.88 64.30 -61.48
CA HIS A 324 39.45 64.28 -61.20
C HIS A 324 39.17 63.60 -59.86
N THR A 325 38.08 63.98 -59.21
CA THR A 325 37.50 63.24 -58.08
C THR A 325 36.30 62.42 -58.56
N VAL A 326 36.12 61.22 -57.99
CA VAL A 326 34.99 60.34 -58.30
C VAL A 326 34.31 59.91 -56.99
N ALA A 327 33.01 60.13 -56.89
CA ALA A 327 32.21 59.66 -55.76
C ALA A 327 31.84 58.19 -55.93
N ILE A 328 32.12 57.35 -54.93
CA ILE A 328 31.89 55.88 -54.98
C ILE A 328 30.52 55.48 -54.39
N GLY A 329 29.99 56.24 -53.42
CA GLY A 329 28.70 55.97 -52.77
C GLY A 329 28.74 54.98 -51.60
N SER A 330 27.57 54.66 -51.05
CA SER A 330 27.40 53.65 -49.98
C SER A 330 27.03 52.30 -50.57
N HIS A 331 27.42 51.23 -49.87
CA HIS A 331 27.01 49.87 -50.17
C HIS A 331 26.85 49.07 -48.87
N ALA A 332 26.26 47.89 -48.94
CA ALA A 332 26.01 47.02 -47.80
C ALA A 332 26.30 45.55 -48.14
N HIS A 333 26.45 44.73 -47.10
CA HIS A 333 26.66 43.28 -47.19
C HIS A 333 25.61 42.54 -46.38
N THR A 334 25.28 41.32 -46.80
CA THR A 334 24.49 40.39 -45.98
C THR A 334 25.43 39.60 -45.06
N VAL A 335 25.08 39.51 -43.78
CA VAL A 335 25.83 38.73 -42.78
C VAL A 335 24.98 37.52 -42.37
N MET A 336 25.60 36.35 -42.35
CA MET A 336 24.98 35.10 -41.90
C MET A 336 25.72 34.58 -40.67
N ILE A 337 24.99 34.23 -39.62
CA ILE A 337 25.54 33.59 -38.43
C ILE A 337 25.21 32.10 -38.52
N ALA A 338 26.24 31.25 -38.60
CA ALA A 338 26.06 29.81 -38.65
C ALA A 338 25.63 29.25 -37.28
N LEU A 339 24.84 28.17 -37.30
CA LEU A 339 24.51 27.43 -36.08
C LEU A 339 25.77 26.83 -35.46
N PHE A 340 25.90 26.93 -34.14
CA PHE A 340 27.00 26.34 -33.39
C PHE A 340 26.48 25.67 -32.12
N GLY A 341 26.87 24.41 -31.91
CA GLY A 341 26.49 23.64 -30.73
C GLY A 341 26.37 22.14 -31.01
N ALA A 342 26.07 21.39 -29.95
CA ALA A 342 25.69 19.97 -30.05
C ALA A 342 24.18 19.83 -30.28
N LEU A 343 23.73 18.61 -30.59
CA LEU A 343 22.30 18.30 -30.76
C LEU A 343 21.46 18.50 -29.49
N LYS A 344 22.09 18.46 -28.31
CA LYS A 344 21.44 18.62 -27.01
C LYS A 344 22.27 19.48 -26.10
N ASN A 345 21.59 20.23 -25.25
CA ASN A 345 22.22 20.93 -24.13
C ASN A 345 22.54 19.94 -23.02
N THR A 346 23.78 19.95 -22.55
CA THR A 346 24.25 19.03 -21.52
C THR A 346 25.08 19.75 -20.49
N ILE A 347 24.99 19.27 -19.25
CA ILE A 347 25.94 19.55 -18.18
C ILE A 347 26.78 18.29 -17.92
N ASN A 348 27.85 18.38 -17.12
CA ASN A 348 28.55 17.20 -16.65
C ASN A 348 27.57 16.30 -15.87
N HIS A 349 27.44 15.03 -16.27
CA HIS A 349 26.48 14.09 -15.68
C HIS A 349 27.02 12.66 -15.66
N ARG A 350 26.42 11.80 -14.83
CA ARG A 350 26.64 10.34 -14.83
C ARG A 350 25.33 9.64 -15.21
N LYS A 351 25.45 8.55 -15.97
CA LYS A 351 24.30 7.74 -16.38
C LYS A 351 23.94 6.75 -15.28
N VAL A 352 22.67 6.72 -14.93
CA VAL A 352 22.04 5.79 -13.99
C VAL A 352 20.74 5.29 -14.60
N ASN A 353 20.28 4.12 -14.18
CA ASN A 353 18.91 3.71 -14.41
C ASN A 353 18.03 4.35 -13.34
N TRP A 354 16.93 4.98 -13.74
CA TRP A 354 15.90 5.39 -12.81
C TRP A 354 15.04 4.18 -12.47
N ILE A 355 14.91 3.86 -11.18
CA ILE A 355 14.04 2.78 -10.69
C ILE A 355 12.98 3.32 -9.75
N VAL A 356 11.89 2.58 -9.60
CA VAL A 356 10.77 2.87 -8.71
C VAL A 356 10.38 1.61 -7.95
N ARG A 357 9.97 1.75 -6.68
CA ARG A 357 9.48 0.62 -5.87
C ARG A 357 8.11 0.16 -6.39
N MET A 358 7.96 -1.14 -6.58
CA MET A 358 6.73 -1.86 -6.94
C MET A 358 6.10 -2.35 -5.64
N ALA A 359 4.89 -1.90 -5.29
CA ALA A 359 4.24 -2.21 -4.02
C ALA A 359 2.71 -2.09 -4.09
#